data_AF-A0A078GN96-F1
#
_entry.id   AF-A0A078GN96-F1
#
_cell.length_a   1.000
_cell.length_b   1.000
_cell.length_c   1.000
_cell.angle_alpha   90.00
_cell.angle_beta   90.00
_cell.angle_gamma   90.00
#
_symmetry.space_group_name_H-M   'P 1'
#
loop_
_entity.id
_entity.type
_entity.pdbx_description
1 polymer ?
#
loop_
_entity_poly.entity_id
_entity_poly.type
_entity_poly.pdbx_seq_one_letter_code
_entity_poly.pdbx_strand_id
1 'polypeptide(L)'
;MALTWTHKDTGEIRVHENLEELSIDLVDYIAEISEASIKEHGVFCIALSGGSLINLMGKLVEPPYNKIVDWAKWYVFWADERVVGKNHDDSNYKLAKDNLLSKVNVFPRHICSINDTVSAEDAATEYEFAIRQMVKTRTVTASENSDCPKFDLILLGMGSDGHVASLFPNHPALEVKDDWVTFLTDSPKPPPERITFTLPVINSAASVVVVATGETKANAVHLAIDDLPSLESSLSLPARMVQPSSGNLIWFMDKPAGSKLDGFKFSE
;
A
#
# COMPACT_ATOMS: atom_id res chain seq x y z
N MET A 1 14.41 -10.27 15.24
CA MET A 1 14.98 -8.96 14.83
C MET A 1 15.16 -9.01 13.32
N ALA A 2 14.73 -7.99 12.59
CA ALA A 2 14.83 -7.95 11.13
C ALA A 2 16.29 -7.77 10.67
N LEU A 3 16.68 -8.47 9.60
CA LEU A 3 17.86 -8.11 8.83
C LEU A 3 17.51 -6.87 7.99
N THR A 4 18.19 -5.75 8.25
CA THR A 4 17.87 -4.46 7.63
C THR A 4 19.06 -3.89 6.87
N TRP A 5 18.81 -3.42 5.65
CA TRP A 5 19.79 -2.67 4.87
C TRP A 5 19.10 -1.71 3.90
N THR A 6 19.85 -0.75 3.37
CA THR A 6 19.34 0.21 2.39
C THR A 6 20.00 -0.02 1.05
N HIS A 7 19.20 -0.14 0.00
CA HIS A 7 19.68 -0.11 -1.38
C HIS A 7 19.48 1.28 -1.95
N LYS A 8 20.48 1.81 -2.65
CA LYS A 8 20.52 3.23 -3.06
C LYS A 8 19.31 3.65 -3.90
N ASP A 9 18.77 2.72 -4.68
CA ASP A 9 17.68 2.98 -5.64
C ASP A 9 16.36 2.25 -5.31
N THR A 10 16.34 1.35 -4.32
CA THR A 10 15.15 0.53 -4.00
C THR A 10 14.69 0.64 -2.54
N GLY A 11 15.27 1.55 -1.76
CA GLY A 11 14.78 1.91 -0.43
C GLY A 11 15.34 1.04 0.71
N GLU A 12 14.70 1.11 1.86
CA GLU A 12 15.02 0.29 3.03
C GLU A 12 14.40 -1.10 2.88
N ILE A 13 15.16 -2.13 3.20
CA ILE A 13 14.72 -3.53 3.10
C ILE A 13 14.79 -4.14 4.49
N ARG A 14 13.67 -4.72 4.95
CA ARG A 14 13.54 -5.41 6.24
C ARG A 14 13.05 -6.83 6.04
N VAL A 15 13.92 -7.79 6.35
CA VAL A 15 13.58 -9.21 6.29
C VAL A 15 13.46 -9.80 7.68
N HIS A 16 12.32 -10.44 7.95
CA HIS A 16 11.95 -10.95 9.26
C HIS A 16 12.00 -12.48 9.27
N GLU A 17 12.36 -13.07 10.41
CA GLU A 17 12.41 -14.53 10.54
C GLU A 17 11.04 -15.19 10.34
N ASN A 18 9.96 -14.51 10.75
CA ASN A 18 8.60 -15.02 10.67
C ASN A 18 7.57 -13.88 10.59
N LEU A 19 6.31 -14.25 10.36
CA LEU A 19 5.19 -13.30 10.23
C LEU A 19 4.89 -12.53 11.51
N GLU A 20 5.18 -13.10 12.68
CA GLU A 20 4.93 -12.40 13.95
C GLU A 20 5.90 -11.24 14.13
N GLU A 21 7.19 -11.47 13.89
CA GLU A 21 8.20 -10.41 13.93
C GLU A 21 7.93 -9.33 12.88
N LEU A 22 7.54 -9.72 11.67
CA LEU A 22 7.13 -8.79 10.61
C LEU A 22 5.94 -7.95 11.05
N SER A 23 4.91 -8.59 11.60
CA SER A 23 3.71 -7.90 12.06
C SER A 23 4.04 -6.88 13.15
N ILE A 24 4.89 -7.22 14.13
CA ILE A 24 5.32 -6.31 15.20
C ILE A 24 6.04 -5.09 14.61
N ASP A 25 7.07 -5.30 13.80
CA ASP A 25 7.84 -4.20 13.22
C ASP A 25 6.98 -3.31 12.29
N LEU A 26 6.06 -3.93 11.53
CA LEU A 26 5.15 -3.19 10.67
C LEU A 26 4.19 -2.31 11.48
N VAL A 27 3.63 -2.81 12.58
CA VAL A 27 2.70 -2.01 13.40
C VAL A 27 3.44 -0.94 14.21
N ASP A 28 4.67 -1.19 14.63
CA ASP A 28 5.56 -0.17 15.22
C ASP A 28 5.77 0.97 14.22
N TYR A 29 6.17 0.64 12.99
CA TYR A 29 6.39 1.63 11.94
C TYR A 29 5.14 2.45 11.61
N ILE A 30 3.97 1.78 11.50
CA ILE A 30 2.68 2.46 11.26
C ILE A 30 2.34 3.40 12.43
N ALA A 31 2.54 2.96 13.67
CA ALA A 31 2.25 3.79 14.84
C ALA A 31 3.16 5.02 14.92
N GLU A 32 4.45 4.87 14.60
CA GLU A 32 5.42 5.96 14.55
C GLU A 32 5.07 7.00 13.49
N ILE A 33 4.77 6.58 12.25
CA ILE A 33 4.33 7.51 11.21
C ILE A 33 3.02 8.19 11.61
N SER A 34 2.06 7.41 12.12
CA SER A 34 0.78 7.98 12.56
C SER A 34 1.01 9.09 13.59
N GLU A 35 1.84 8.85 14.61
CA GLU A 35 2.13 9.86 15.62
C GLU A 35 2.82 11.10 15.02
N ALA A 36 3.81 10.89 14.15
CA ALA A 36 4.55 11.96 13.50
C ALA A 36 3.64 12.84 12.62
N SER A 37 2.83 12.24 11.75
CA SER A 37 1.88 12.94 10.88
C SER A 37 0.83 13.73 11.69
N ILE A 38 0.25 13.11 12.72
CA ILE A 38 -0.74 13.78 13.58
C ILE A 38 -0.09 14.98 14.29
N LYS A 39 1.16 14.87 14.71
CA LYS A 39 1.88 15.97 15.35
C LYS A 39 2.20 17.10 14.37
N GLU A 40 2.55 16.77 13.13
CA GLU A 40 2.95 17.74 12.11
C GLU A 40 1.75 18.52 11.54
N HIS A 41 0.68 17.82 11.14
CA HIS A 41 -0.43 18.43 10.41
C HIS A 41 -1.82 18.06 10.94
N GLY A 42 -1.91 17.30 12.04
CA GLY A 42 -3.12 17.14 12.84
C GLY A 42 -3.98 15.90 12.53
N VAL A 43 -3.64 15.17 11.46
CA VAL A 43 -4.31 13.95 10.99
C VAL A 43 -3.29 12.93 10.48
N PHE A 44 -3.72 11.70 10.22
CA PHE A 44 -2.90 10.69 9.54
C PHE A 44 -3.70 10.08 8.38
N CYS A 45 -3.25 10.28 7.15
CA CYS A 45 -3.88 9.80 5.92
C CYS A 45 -3.15 8.56 5.40
N ILE A 46 -3.78 7.40 5.56
CA ILE A 46 -3.25 6.10 5.13
C ILE A 46 -4.08 5.51 3.99
N ALA A 47 -3.42 5.00 2.96
CA ALA A 47 -4.06 4.20 1.91
C ALA A 47 -3.66 2.72 2.02
N LEU A 48 -4.66 1.84 1.97
CA LEU A 48 -4.50 0.40 2.17
C LEU A 48 -4.73 -0.38 0.88
N SER A 49 -3.91 -1.39 0.63
CA SER A 49 -4.27 -2.52 -0.23
C SER A 49 -4.92 -3.64 0.59
N GLY A 50 -5.60 -4.55 -0.11
CA GLY A 50 -6.21 -5.74 0.50
C GLY A 50 -5.24 -6.90 0.78
N GLY A 51 -5.82 -8.11 0.85
CA GLY A 51 -5.07 -9.35 1.04
C GLY A 51 -4.58 -9.57 2.46
N SER A 52 -3.52 -10.36 2.62
CA SER A 52 -2.96 -10.72 3.93
C SER A 52 -2.44 -9.51 4.73
N LEU A 53 -2.22 -8.38 4.06
CA LEU A 53 -1.74 -7.14 4.64
C LEU A 53 -2.59 -6.67 5.83
N ILE A 54 -3.92 -6.72 5.69
CA ILE A 54 -4.85 -6.31 6.75
C ILE A 54 -4.65 -7.13 8.03
N ASN A 55 -4.31 -8.42 7.90
CA ASN A 55 -4.08 -9.28 9.06
C ASN A 55 -2.78 -8.93 9.79
N LEU A 56 -1.75 -8.48 9.07
CA LEU A 56 -0.47 -8.07 9.67
C LEU A 56 -0.60 -6.80 10.51
N MET A 57 -1.62 -5.97 10.24
CA MET A 57 -1.98 -4.81 11.04
C MET A 57 -2.78 -5.17 12.31
N GLY A 58 -3.15 -6.44 12.50
CA GLY A 58 -4.03 -6.87 13.60
C GLY A 58 -3.52 -6.49 14.99
N LYS A 59 -2.19 -6.47 15.19
CA LYS A 59 -1.58 -6.08 16.47
C LYS A 59 -1.85 -4.62 16.85
N LEU A 60 -2.25 -3.74 15.92
CA LEU A 60 -2.61 -2.35 16.25
C LEU A 60 -3.81 -2.23 17.22
N VAL A 61 -4.64 -3.28 17.34
CA VAL A 61 -5.77 -3.31 18.28
C VAL A 61 -5.40 -3.86 19.67
N GLU A 62 -4.16 -4.30 19.84
CA GLU A 62 -3.63 -4.88 21.07
C GLU A 62 -2.75 -3.86 21.82
N PRO A 63 -2.49 -4.06 23.13
CA PRO A 63 -1.50 -3.25 23.85
C PRO A 63 -0.07 -3.49 23.29
N PRO A 64 0.78 -2.45 23.24
CA PRO A 64 0.54 -1.09 23.70
C PRO A 64 -0.20 -0.19 22.68
N TYR A 65 -0.31 -0.61 21.42
CA TYR A 65 -0.81 0.20 20.29
C TYR A 65 -2.21 0.77 20.51
N ASN A 66 -3.12 -0.03 21.07
CA ASN A 66 -4.49 0.42 21.34
C ASN A 66 -4.61 1.56 22.37
N LYS A 67 -3.53 1.93 23.05
CA LYS A 67 -3.46 3.08 23.97
C LYS A 67 -2.72 4.28 23.39
N ILE A 68 -1.90 4.09 22.36
CA ILE A 68 -1.02 5.14 21.80
C ILE A 68 -1.50 5.62 20.43
N VAL A 69 -2.18 4.76 19.65
CA VAL A 69 -2.71 5.13 18.33
C VAL A 69 -3.99 5.94 18.47
N ASP A 70 -3.97 7.20 18.02
CA ASP A 70 -5.13 8.08 17.99
C ASP A 70 -5.97 7.87 16.72
N TRP A 71 -6.75 6.78 16.71
CA TRP A 71 -7.64 6.40 15.60
C TRP A 71 -8.64 7.47 15.18
N ALA A 72 -9.00 8.41 16.06
CA ALA A 72 -9.93 9.49 15.74
C ALA A 72 -9.34 10.49 14.73
N LYS A 73 -8.01 10.47 14.55
CA LYS A 73 -7.25 11.31 13.62
C LYS A 73 -6.90 10.61 12.31
N TRP A 74 -7.21 9.32 12.19
CA TRP A 74 -6.94 8.56 10.99
C TRP A 74 -7.98 8.86 9.91
N TYR A 75 -7.49 9.04 8.69
CA TYR A 75 -8.25 8.98 7.44
C TYR A 75 -7.77 7.79 6.64
N VAL A 76 -8.68 6.86 6.36
CA VAL A 76 -8.38 5.58 5.74
C VAL A 76 -8.93 5.58 4.32
N PHE A 77 -8.04 5.29 3.38
CA PHE A 77 -8.30 5.19 1.95
C PHE A 77 -7.90 3.79 1.47
N TRP A 78 -8.30 3.46 0.25
CA TRP A 78 -7.84 2.28 -0.47
C TRP A 78 -6.96 2.68 -1.65
N ALA A 79 -5.78 2.06 -1.75
CA ALA A 79 -4.89 2.18 -2.90
C ALA A 79 -5.43 1.41 -4.11
N ASP A 80 -6.18 0.33 -3.86
CA ASP A 80 -6.98 -0.37 -4.84
C ASP A 80 -8.22 -0.99 -4.19
N GLU A 81 -9.26 -1.18 -4.99
CA GLU A 81 -10.47 -1.86 -4.56
C GLU A 81 -11.11 -2.59 -5.74
N ARG A 82 -11.78 -3.69 -5.42
CA ARG A 82 -12.57 -4.49 -6.34
C ARG A 82 -13.94 -3.83 -6.42
N VAL A 83 -14.43 -3.58 -7.62
CA VAL A 83 -15.74 -2.93 -7.83
C VAL A 83 -16.82 -3.98 -7.65
N VAL A 84 -17.03 -4.36 -6.40
CA VAL A 84 -18.02 -5.32 -5.91
C VAL A 84 -18.68 -4.72 -4.68
N GLY A 85 -19.87 -5.22 -4.32
CA GLY A 85 -20.59 -4.72 -3.15
C GLY A 85 -19.72 -4.72 -1.88
N LYS A 86 -19.89 -3.72 -1.00
CA LYS A 86 -19.12 -3.55 0.25
C LYS A 86 -19.23 -4.69 1.26
N ASN A 87 -20.18 -5.61 1.07
CA ASN A 87 -20.33 -6.82 1.87
C ASN A 87 -19.88 -8.10 1.13
N HIS A 88 -19.34 -7.96 -0.08
CA HIS A 88 -18.78 -9.05 -0.87
C HIS A 88 -17.40 -9.47 -0.33
N ASP A 89 -17.08 -10.77 -0.39
CA ASP A 89 -15.84 -11.31 0.19
C ASP A 89 -14.56 -10.80 -0.50
N ASP A 90 -14.65 -10.42 -1.77
CA ASP A 90 -13.54 -9.83 -2.53
C ASP A 90 -13.29 -8.34 -2.23
N SER A 91 -14.14 -7.68 -1.44
CA SER A 91 -13.98 -6.26 -1.09
C SER A 91 -12.86 -6.06 -0.06
N ASN A 92 -11.87 -5.24 -0.43
CA ASN A 92 -10.82 -4.79 0.47
C ASN A 92 -11.39 -3.97 1.64
N TYR A 93 -12.46 -3.19 1.42
CA TYR A 93 -13.20 -2.49 2.46
C TYR A 93 -13.79 -3.45 3.47
N LYS A 94 -14.51 -4.50 3.03
CA LYS A 94 -15.06 -5.51 3.93
C LYS A 94 -13.95 -6.16 4.75
N LEU A 95 -12.87 -6.56 4.08
CA LEU A 95 -11.73 -7.20 4.71
C LEU A 95 -11.13 -6.32 5.82
N ALA A 96 -10.88 -5.04 5.54
CA ALA A 96 -10.38 -4.08 6.51
C ALA A 96 -11.38 -3.82 7.65
N LYS A 97 -12.67 -3.72 7.33
CA LYS A 97 -13.73 -3.53 8.32
C LYS A 97 -13.82 -4.67 9.31
N ASP A 98 -13.87 -5.90 8.83
CA ASP A 98 -14.06 -7.09 9.65
C ASP A 98 -12.84 -7.36 10.53
N ASN A 99 -11.63 -7.12 10.00
CA ASN A 99 -10.40 -7.49 10.69
C ASN A 99 -9.77 -6.37 11.52
N LEU A 100 -10.03 -5.11 11.18
CA LEU A 100 -9.41 -3.95 11.83
C LEU A 100 -10.42 -2.85 12.21
N LEU A 101 -11.10 -2.23 11.24
CA LEU A 101 -11.82 -0.97 11.46
C LEU A 101 -13.04 -1.11 12.39
N SER A 102 -13.64 -2.30 12.50
CA SER A 102 -14.74 -2.56 13.46
C SER A 102 -14.29 -2.63 14.92
N LYS A 103 -12.98 -2.71 15.17
CA LYS A 103 -12.38 -2.89 16.50
C LYS A 103 -11.76 -1.60 17.05
N VAL A 104 -11.81 -0.50 16.28
CA VAL A 104 -11.13 0.76 16.57
C VAL A 104 -12.04 1.96 16.33
N ASN A 105 -11.70 3.10 16.93
CA ASN A 105 -12.55 4.30 16.89
C ASN A 105 -12.16 5.27 15.77
N VAL A 106 -12.17 4.80 14.52
CA VAL A 106 -12.06 5.69 13.34
C VAL A 106 -13.44 6.29 13.06
N PHE A 107 -13.53 7.61 12.86
CA PHE A 107 -14.80 8.23 12.51
C PHE A 107 -15.31 7.70 11.15
N PRO A 108 -16.59 7.30 11.02
CA PRO A 108 -17.10 6.76 9.76
C PRO A 108 -16.86 7.66 8.55
N ARG A 109 -16.93 8.99 8.73
CA ARG A 109 -16.66 9.98 7.68
C ARG A 109 -15.19 10.09 7.26
N HIS A 110 -14.26 9.49 8.02
CA HIS A 110 -12.84 9.44 7.68
C HIS A 110 -12.49 8.13 6.94
N ILE A 111 -13.45 7.21 6.80
CA ILE A 111 -13.29 5.98 6.04
C ILE A 111 -13.77 6.25 4.61
N CYS A 112 -12.82 6.46 3.71
CA CYS A 112 -13.07 6.89 2.34
C CYS A 112 -13.02 5.67 1.42
N SER A 113 -14.14 4.97 1.27
CA SER A 113 -14.28 3.85 0.32
C SER A 113 -14.99 4.27 -0.96
N ILE A 114 -14.84 3.45 -2.00
CA ILE A 114 -15.43 3.71 -3.32
C ILE A 114 -16.96 3.65 -3.30
N ASN A 115 -17.57 4.18 -4.35
CA ASN A 115 -18.96 3.86 -4.69
C ASN A 115 -18.99 2.50 -5.41
N ASP A 116 -19.54 1.49 -4.74
CA ASP A 116 -19.63 0.09 -5.19
C ASP A 116 -20.89 -0.22 -6.01
N THR A 117 -21.68 0.81 -6.33
CA THR A 117 -22.97 0.67 -7.03
C THR A 117 -22.97 1.20 -8.47
N VAL A 118 -21.82 1.70 -8.93
CA VAL A 118 -21.61 2.28 -10.27
C VAL A 118 -20.54 1.49 -11.02
N SER A 119 -20.32 1.84 -12.29
CA SER A 119 -19.26 1.22 -13.10
C SER A 119 -17.87 1.48 -12.51
N ALA A 120 -16.87 0.67 -12.88
CA ALA A 120 -15.50 0.89 -12.41
C ALA A 120 -14.94 2.27 -12.80
N GLU A 121 -15.31 2.77 -13.98
CA GLU A 121 -14.94 4.09 -14.48
C GLU A 121 -15.56 5.22 -13.65
N ASP A 122 -16.87 5.13 -13.38
CA ASP A 122 -17.57 6.11 -12.56
C ASP A 122 -17.06 6.06 -11.10
N ALA A 123 -16.80 4.86 -10.56
CA ALA A 123 -16.26 4.67 -9.23
C ALA A 123 -14.87 5.32 -9.08
N ALA A 124 -13.99 5.15 -10.08
CA ALA A 124 -12.68 5.81 -10.11
C ALA A 124 -12.82 7.33 -10.17
N THR A 125 -13.71 7.84 -11.02
CA THR A 125 -13.97 9.28 -11.18
C THR A 125 -14.50 9.91 -9.88
N GLU A 126 -15.50 9.29 -9.26
CA GLU A 126 -16.08 9.75 -7.98
C GLU A 126 -15.06 9.69 -6.84
N TYR A 127 -14.24 8.63 -6.81
CA TYR A 127 -13.23 8.45 -5.77
C TYR A 127 -12.09 9.47 -5.90
N GLU A 128 -11.60 9.72 -7.12
CA GLU A 128 -10.66 10.80 -7.39
C GLU A 128 -11.23 12.15 -6.99
N PHE A 129 -12.48 12.44 -7.37
CA PHE A 129 -13.14 13.69 -7.00
C PHE A 129 -13.19 13.89 -5.48
N ALA A 130 -13.53 12.85 -4.72
CA ALA A 130 -13.54 12.89 -3.27
C ALA A 130 -12.15 13.20 -2.69
N ILE A 131 -11.09 12.57 -3.20
CA ILE A 131 -9.70 12.84 -2.77
C ILE A 131 -9.31 14.27 -3.12
N ARG A 132 -9.64 14.77 -4.31
CA ARG A 132 -9.42 16.18 -4.72
C ARG A 132 -10.10 17.16 -3.77
N GLN A 133 -11.32 16.87 -3.29
CA GLN A 133 -11.95 17.71 -2.27
C GLN A 133 -11.18 17.68 -0.95
N MET A 134 -10.67 16.52 -0.52
CA MET A 134 -9.88 16.42 0.70
C MET A 134 -8.53 17.13 0.62
N VAL A 135 -7.90 17.14 -0.57
CA VAL A 135 -6.72 17.97 -0.83
C VAL A 135 -7.07 19.46 -0.76
N LYS A 136 -8.18 19.87 -1.38
CA LYS A 136 -8.66 21.26 -1.34
C LYS A 136 -8.98 21.74 0.08
N THR A 137 -9.54 20.88 0.94
CA THR A 137 -9.79 21.18 2.35
C THR A 137 -8.58 20.99 3.26
N ARG A 138 -7.41 20.64 2.69
CA ARG A 138 -6.14 20.39 3.40
C ARG A 138 -6.22 19.27 4.43
N THR A 139 -7.10 18.30 4.20
CA THR A 139 -7.14 17.05 4.95
C THR A 139 -6.06 16.10 4.46
N VAL A 140 -5.92 15.98 3.13
CA VAL A 140 -4.79 15.30 2.49
C VAL A 140 -3.82 16.37 1.99
N THR A 141 -2.55 16.22 2.27
CA THR A 141 -1.52 17.16 1.81
C THR A 141 -1.33 17.02 0.30
N ALA A 142 -1.05 18.12 -0.41
CA ALA A 142 -0.64 18.06 -1.81
C ALA A 142 0.88 17.82 -1.89
N SER A 143 1.34 17.09 -2.90
CA SER A 143 2.77 16.96 -3.19
C SER A 143 3.38 18.33 -3.53
N GLU A 144 4.63 18.56 -3.14
CA GLU A 144 5.36 19.78 -3.50
C GLU A 144 5.84 19.75 -4.96
N ASN A 145 6.00 18.54 -5.50
CA ASN A 145 6.63 18.29 -6.81
C ASN A 145 5.63 17.90 -7.90
N SER A 146 4.35 17.71 -7.55
CA SER A 146 3.28 17.29 -8.47
C SER A 146 1.92 17.78 -7.97
N ASP A 147 0.88 17.73 -8.82
CA ASP A 147 -0.50 17.96 -8.38
C ASP A 147 -1.07 16.77 -7.57
N CYS A 148 -0.32 15.68 -7.38
CA CYS A 148 -0.86 14.49 -6.72
C CYS A 148 -1.07 14.69 -5.21
N PRO A 149 -2.02 13.96 -4.60
CA PRO A 149 -2.14 13.87 -3.15
C PRO A 149 -0.89 13.18 -2.58
N LYS A 150 -0.40 13.72 -1.47
CA LYS A 150 0.68 13.17 -0.65
C LYS A 150 0.07 12.53 0.59
N PHE A 151 -0.22 11.24 0.49
CA PHE A 151 -0.59 10.42 1.64
C PHE A 151 0.61 10.26 2.58
N ASP A 152 0.34 10.16 3.88
CA ASP A 152 1.38 9.93 4.89
C ASP A 152 1.98 8.54 4.73
N LEU A 153 1.11 7.55 4.50
CA LEU A 153 1.51 6.18 4.26
C LEU A 153 0.63 5.53 3.19
N ILE A 154 1.25 4.94 2.17
CA ILE A 154 0.58 3.98 1.29
C ILE A 154 1.16 2.60 1.61
N LEU A 155 0.27 1.69 2.01
CA LEU A 155 0.61 0.34 2.41
C LEU A 155 0.15 -0.65 1.34
N LEU A 156 1.11 -1.24 0.62
CA LEU A 156 0.89 -2.08 -0.56
C LEU A 156 1.24 -3.53 -0.26
N GLY A 157 0.37 -4.45 -0.68
CA GLY A 157 0.74 -5.86 -0.81
C GLY A 157 1.36 -6.13 -2.19
N MET A 158 2.26 -7.10 -2.28
CA MET A 158 2.85 -7.52 -3.56
C MET A 158 2.32 -8.88 -4.07
N GLY A 159 1.99 -8.92 -5.36
CA GLY A 159 1.71 -10.15 -6.10
C GLY A 159 2.92 -11.06 -6.31
N SER A 160 2.68 -12.33 -6.61
CA SER A 160 3.74 -13.27 -7.04
C SER A 160 4.29 -12.95 -8.44
N ASP A 161 3.57 -12.13 -9.18
CA ASP A 161 3.87 -11.49 -10.46
C ASP A 161 4.37 -10.06 -10.30
N GLY A 162 4.61 -9.59 -9.07
CA GLY A 162 5.11 -8.23 -8.78
C GLY A 162 4.13 -7.10 -9.03
N HIS A 163 2.83 -7.39 -9.22
CA HIS A 163 1.81 -6.34 -9.19
C HIS A 163 1.73 -5.73 -7.78
N VAL A 164 1.40 -4.45 -7.72
CA VAL A 164 1.04 -3.71 -6.50
C VAL A 164 -0.28 -3.00 -6.73
N ALA A 165 -1.07 -2.80 -5.68
CA ALA A 165 -2.43 -2.30 -5.83
C ALA A 165 -3.19 -3.13 -6.89
N SER A 166 -3.78 -2.52 -7.91
CA SER A 166 -4.27 -3.22 -9.10
C SER A 166 -3.52 -2.82 -10.38
N LEU A 167 -2.24 -2.47 -10.25
CA LEU A 167 -1.31 -2.22 -11.35
C LEU A 167 -0.57 -3.52 -11.69
N PHE A 168 -0.89 -4.12 -12.83
CA PHE A 168 -0.35 -5.42 -13.26
C PHE A 168 0.75 -5.26 -14.32
N PRO A 169 1.71 -6.21 -14.39
CA PRO A 169 2.74 -6.19 -15.43
C PRO A 169 2.15 -6.09 -16.84
N ASN A 170 2.70 -5.20 -17.66
CA ASN A 170 2.28 -4.95 -19.05
C ASN A 170 0.82 -4.48 -19.22
N HIS A 171 0.13 -4.07 -18.15
CA HIS A 171 -1.23 -3.57 -18.23
C HIS A 171 -1.24 -2.06 -18.60
N PRO A 172 -2.16 -1.58 -19.47
CA PRO A 172 -2.22 -0.16 -19.87
C PRO A 172 -2.35 0.83 -18.70
N ALA A 173 -2.91 0.39 -17.57
CA ALA A 173 -3.02 1.19 -16.34
C ALA A 173 -1.66 1.70 -15.82
N LEU A 174 -0.54 1.05 -16.17
CA LEU A 174 0.80 1.52 -15.82
C LEU A 174 1.21 2.81 -16.54
N GLU A 175 0.60 3.10 -17.70
CA GLU A 175 0.91 4.27 -18.51
C GLU A 175 0.08 5.51 -18.14
N VAL A 176 -0.92 5.36 -17.26
CA VAL A 176 -1.79 6.45 -16.82
C VAL A 176 -1.01 7.37 -15.88
N LYS A 177 -0.83 8.63 -16.30
CA LYS A 177 -0.01 9.63 -15.58
C LYS A 177 -0.77 10.89 -15.16
N ASP A 178 -1.87 11.20 -15.84
CA ASP A 178 -2.62 12.44 -15.64
C ASP A 178 -3.75 12.32 -14.62
N ASP A 179 -4.23 11.09 -14.38
CA ASP A 179 -5.27 10.79 -13.40
C ASP A 179 -4.67 10.30 -12.07
N TRP A 180 -5.33 10.61 -10.96
CA TRP A 180 -4.93 10.13 -9.63
C TRP A 180 -5.42 8.71 -9.40
N VAL A 181 -6.62 8.40 -9.89
CA VAL A 181 -7.25 7.09 -9.80
C VAL A 181 -7.63 6.63 -11.20
N THR A 182 -7.28 5.40 -11.54
CA THR A 182 -7.71 4.76 -12.79
C THR A 182 -8.51 3.49 -12.48
N PHE A 183 -9.10 2.90 -13.51
CA PHE A 183 -9.92 1.71 -13.40
C PHE A 183 -9.43 0.61 -14.34
N LEU A 184 -9.80 -0.63 -14.02
CA LEU A 184 -9.61 -1.79 -14.86
C LEU A 184 -10.97 -2.44 -15.06
N THR A 185 -11.22 -2.97 -16.26
CA THR A 185 -12.37 -3.83 -16.57
C THR A 185 -11.95 -5.25 -16.93
N ASP A 186 -10.65 -5.51 -16.97
CA ASP A 186 -10.00 -6.69 -17.54
C ASP A 186 -8.81 -7.14 -16.68
N SER A 187 -8.88 -6.93 -15.36
CA SER A 187 -7.82 -7.39 -14.46
C SER A 187 -7.50 -8.87 -14.72
N PRO A 188 -6.21 -9.24 -14.85
CA PRO A 188 -5.80 -10.63 -15.10
C PRO A 188 -6.09 -11.56 -13.90
N LYS A 189 -6.56 -11.00 -12.76
CA LYS A 189 -6.97 -11.75 -11.58
C LYS A 189 -8.39 -11.37 -11.19
N PRO A 190 -9.27 -12.35 -10.89
CA PRO A 190 -10.64 -12.04 -10.50
C PRO A 190 -10.71 -11.20 -9.21
N PRO A 191 -11.75 -10.38 -9.05
CA PRO A 191 -12.68 -9.94 -10.08
C PRO A 191 -12.01 -8.97 -11.08
N PRO A 192 -12.53 -8.88 -12.33
CA PRO A 192 -11.92 -8.10 -13.40
C PRO A 192 -12.03 -6.59 -13.19
N GLU A 193 -13.14 -6.13 -12.61
CA GLU A 193 -13.41 -4.72 -12.37
C GLU A 193 -12.78 -4.21 -11.09
N ARG A 194 -11.93 -3.20 -11.21
CA ARG A 194 -11.14 -2.64 -10.11
C ARG A 194 -10.93 -1.16 -10.29
N ILE A 195 -10.71 -0.47 -9.18
CA ILE A 195 -10.07 0.85 -9.18
C ILE A 195 -8.66 0.74 -8.60
N THR A 196 -7.78 1.66 -8.96
CA THR A 196 -6.42 1.71 -8.42
C THR A 196 -5.87 3.13 -8.44
N PHE A 197 -5.07 3.46 -7.44
CA PHE A 197 -4.14 4.56 -7.53
C PHE A 197 -3.16 4.32 -8.67
N THR A 198 -2.85 5.38 -9.39
CA THR A 198 -1.83 5.40 -10.42
C THR A 198 -0.43 5.50 -9.80
N LEU A 199 0.61 5.16 -10.56
CA LEU A 199 2.00 5.27 -10.09
C LEU A 199 2.37 6.69 -9.63
N PRO A 200 1.95 7.80 -10.29
CA PRO A 200 2.19 9.14 -9.79
C PRO A 200 1.67 9.38 -8.37
N VAL A 201 0.48 8.87 -8.03
CA VAL A 201 -0.07 8.99 -6.67
C VAL A 201 0.73 8.17 -5.67
N ILE A 202 1.03 6.90 -6.02
CA ILE A 202 1.83 6.03 -5.15
C ILE A 202 3.19 6.67 -4.86
N ASN A 203 3.87 7.18 -5.89
CA ASN A 203 5.20 7.77 -5.80
C ASN A 203 5.22 9.22 -5.26
N SER A 204 4.05 9.79 -4.95
CA SER A 204 3.93 11.10 -4.30
C SER A 204 3.73 11.00 -2.78
N ALA A 205 3.57 9.80 -2.23
CA ALA A 205 3.40 9.60 -0.79
C ALA A 205 4.66 9.94 0.01
N ALA A 206 4.47 10.32 1.29
CA ALA A 206 5.57 10.57 2.21
C ALA A 206 6.32 9.27 2.58
N SER A 207 5.58 8.18 2.74
CA SER A 207 6.14 6.83 2.87
C SER A 207 5.31 5.83 2.07
N VAL A 208 5.98 4.93 1.35
CA VAL A 208 5.39 3.75 0.74
C VAL A 208 6.00 2.51 1.35
N VAL A 209 5.14 1.63 1.87
CA VAL A 209 5.55 0.33 2.38
C VAL A 209 5.04 -0.74 1.45
N VAL A 210 5.94 -1.59 0.95
CA VAL A 210 5.59 -2.77 0.15
C VAL A 210 5.81 -4.02 0.99
N VAL A 211 4.76 -4.81 1.19
CA VAL A 211 4.78 -6.02 2.02
C VAL A 211 4.69 -7.26 1.15
N ALA A 212 5.65 -8.17 1.32
CA ALA A 212 5.70 -9.45 0.61
C ALA A 212 5.94 -10.60 1.59
N THR A 213 5.02 -11.57 1.63
CA THR A 213 5.12 -12.72 2.55
C THR A 213 4.95 -14.03 1.81
N GLY A 214 5.78 -15.02 2.17
CA GLY A 214 5.75 -16.37 1.63
C GLY A 214 6.63 -16.57 0.40
N GLU A 215 7.10 -17.79 0.23
CA GLU A 215 8.05 -18.20 -0.83
C GLU A 215 7.56 -17.89 -2.25
N THR A 216 6.24 -17.94 -2.48
CA THR A 216 5.64 -17.62 -3.80
C THR A 216 5.96 -16.21 -4.30
N LYS A 217 6.41 -15.32 -3.42
CA LYS A 217 6.79 -13.93 -3.74
C LYS A 217 8.27 -13.78 -4.06
N ALA A 218 9.11 -14.76 -3.72
CA ALA A 218 10.56 -14.60 -3.72
C ALA A 218 11.14 -14.21 -5.09
N ASN A 219 10.60 -14.78 -6.18
CA ASN A 219 11.00 -14.37 -7.53
C ASN A 219 10.64 -12.91 -7.81
N ALA A 220 9.40 -12.51 -7.55
CA ALA A 220 8.98 -11.13 -7.80
C ALA A 220 9.72 -10.12 -6.92
N VAL A 221 10.04 -10.49 -5.67
CA VAL A 221 10.85 -9.66 -4.75
C VAL A 221 12.23 -9.45 -5.33
N HIS A 222 12.91 -10.52 -5.73
CA HIS A 222 14.23 -10.45 -6.38
C HIS A 222 14.19 -9.55 -7.62
N LEU A 223 13.19 -9.73 -8.50
CA LEU A 223 13.08 -8.91 -9.71
C LEU A 223 12.77 -7.42 -9.43
N ALA A 224 12.06 -7.15 -8.35
CA ALA A 224 11.68 -5.78 -7.98
C ALA A 224 12.81 -5.00 -7.30
N ILE A 225 13.63 -5.67 -6.50
CA ILE A 225 14.59 -5.04 -5.60
C ILE A 225 16.02 -5.08 -6.15
N ASP A 226 16.46 -6.22 -6.69
CA ASP A 226 17.86 -6.41 -7.09
C ASP A 226 18.13 -5.80 -8.48
N ASP A 227 19.35 -5.33 -8.69
CA ASP A 227 19.78 -4.78 -9.97
C ASP A 227 20.05 -5.91 -10.98
N LEU A 228 19.02 -6.23 -11.77
CA LEU A 228 19.14 -7.24 -12.80
C LEU A 228 19.79 -6.72 -14.09
N PRO A 229 20.45 -7.60 -14.86
CA PRO A 229 20.89 -7.31 -16.22
C PRO A 229 19.73 -6.86 -17.12
N SER A 230 20.04 -5.99 -18.09
CA SER A 230 19.07 -5.27 -18.93
C SER A 230 18.08 -6.12 -19.74
N LEU A 231 18.32 -7.43 -19.90
CA LEU A 231 17.38 -8.33 -20.59
C LEU A 231 16.19 -8.73 -19.70
N GLU A 232 16.43 -8.89 -18.40
CA GLU A 232 15.40 -9.25 -17.41
C GLU A 232 14.67 -8.02 -16.86
N SER A 233 15.28 -6.83 -16.98
CA SER A 233 14.67 -5.54 -16.63
C SER A 233 13.64 -5.03 -17.65
N SER A 234 13.45 -5.73 -18.77
CA SER A 234 12.50 -5.36 -19.82
C SER A 234 11.03 -5.56 -19.42
N LEU A 235 10.78 -6.31 -18.34
CA LEU A 235 9.45 -6.46 -17.76
C LEU A 235 9.11 -5.20 -16.95
N SER A 236 8.01 -4.54 -17.32
CA SER A 236 7.40 -3.45 -16.55
C SER A 236 6.83 -4.00 -15.24
N LEU A 237 7.70 -4.26 -14.26
CA LEU A 237 7.31 -4.82 -12.98
C LEU A 237 6.77 -3.70 -12.08
N PRO A 238 5.46 -3.68 -11.75
CA PRO A 238 4.84 -2.57 -11.05
C PRO A 238 5.51 -2.27 -9.70
N ALA A 239 5.88 -3.30 -8.95
CA ALA A 239 6.58 -3.13 -7.67
C ALA A 239 7.95 -2.44 -7.80
N ARG A 240 8.69 -2.63 -8.92
CA ARG A 240 9.95 -1.92 -9.21
C ARG A 240 9.74 -0.45 -9.57
N MET A 241 8.57 -0.14 -10.13
CA MET A 241 8.18 1.22 -10.54
C MET A 241 7.67 2.07 -9.35
N VAL A 242 7.48 1.45 -8.19
CA VAL A 242 7.27 2.16 -6.93
C VAL A 242 8.61 2.77 -6.51
N GLN A 243 8.75 4.07 -6.75
CA GLN A 243 9.94 4.87 -6.47
C GLN A 243 9.46 6.25 -6.00
N PRO A 244 9.12 6.41 -4.71
CA PRO A 244 8.68 7.68 -4.16
C PRO A 244 9.71 8.79 -4.43
N SER A 245 9.25 9.89 -5.03
CA SER A 245 10.15 10.95 -5.53
C SER A 245 10.83 11.75 -4.42
N SER A 246 10.15 11.96 -3.30
CA SER A 246 10.64 12.68 -2.12
C SER A 246 10.27 11.99 -0.81
N GLY A 247 9.81 10.74 -0.89
CA GLY A 247 9.33 9.96 0.24
C GLY A 247 10.23 8.75 0.51
N ASN A 248 9.88 8.00 1.55
CA ASN A 248 10.59 6.78 1.88
C ASN A 248 9.95 5.58 1.18
N LEU A 249 10.77 4.64 0.71
CA LEU A 249 10.33 3.32 0.27
C LEU A 249 10.89 2.28 1.23
N ILE A 250 10.02 1.43 1.77
CA ILE A 250 10.41 0.38 2.71
C ILE A 250 9.76 -0.94 2.29
N TRP A 251 10.58 -1.98 2.21
CA TRP A 251 10.14 -3.33 1.92
C TRP A 251 10.09 -4.15 3.20
N PHE A 252 8.91 -4.66 3.53
CA PHE A 252 8.73 -5.61 4.63
C PHE A 252 8.51 -6.99 4.05
N MET A 253 9.33 -7.95 4.47
CA MET A 253 9.16 -9.32 4.03
C MET A 253 9.52 -10.34 5.09
N ASP A 254 8.94 -11.53 4.97
CA ASP A 254 9.38 -12.69 5.73
C ASP A 254 10.55 -13.38 5.01
N LYS A 255 11.28 -14.21 5.76
CA LYS A 255 12.43 -14.96 5.26
C LYS A 255 12.14 -15.77 3.99
N PRO A 256 10.98 -16.46 3.87
CA PRO A 256 10.60 -17.10 2.60
C PRO A 256 10.50 -16.14 1.42
N ALA A 257 9.86 -14.97 1.57
CA ALA A 257 9.76 -13.99 0.49
C ALA A 257 11.10 -13.31 0.16
N GLY A 258 12.00 -13.14 1.14
CA GLY A 258 13.35 -12.59 0.92
C GLY A 258 14.39 -13.61 0.43
N SER A 259 14.02 -14.89 0.28
CA SER A 259 14.97 -16.00 0.09
C SER A 259 15.84 -15.95 -1.17
N LYS A 260 15.48 -15.11 -2.14
CA LYS A 260 16.20 -14.93 -3.41
C LYS A 260 16.92 -13.60 -3.53
N LEU A 261 16.88 -12.74 -2.51
CA LEU A 261 17.56 -11.46 -2.54
C LEU A 261 19.07 -11.61 -2.54
N ASP A 262 19.73 -10.81 -3.34
CA ASP A 262 21.19 -10.72 -3.33
C ASP A 262 21.68 -10.19 -1.97
N GLY A 263 22.69 -10.85 -1.40
CA GLY A 263 23.22 -10.50 -0.07
C GLY A 263 22.40 -11.03 1.11
N PHE A 264 21.27 -11.69 0.87
CA PHE A 264 20.50 -12.33 1.94
C PHE A 264 21.19 -13.57 2.48
N LYS A 265 21.69 -13.48 3.73
CA LYS A 265 22.19 -14.62 4.50
C LYS A 265 21.70 -14.52 5.94
N PHE A 266 20.65 -15.25 6.29
CA PHE A 266 20.44 -15.60 7.70
C PHE A 266 21.50 -16.64 8.06
N SER A 267 22.30 -16.37 9.09
CA SER A 267 23.17 -17.39 9.68
C SER A 267 22.31 -18.55 10.17
N GLU A 268 22.68 -19.78 9.77
CA GLU A 268 22.11 -21.02 10.30
C GLU A 268 22.25 -21.13 11.83
#